data_AF-A0A661YBJ4-F1
#
_entry.id   AF-A0A661YBJ4-F1
#
_cell.length_a   1.000
_cell.length_b   1.000
_cell.length_c   1.000
_cell.angle_alpha   90.00
_cell.angle_beta   90.00
_cell.angle_gamma   90.00
#
_symmetry.space_group_name_H-M   'P 1'
#
loop_
_entity.id
_entity.type
_entity.pdbx_description
1 polymer ?
#
loop_
_entity_poly.entity_id
_entity_poly.type
_entity_poly.pdbx_seq_one_letter_code
_entity_poly.pdbx_strand_id
1 'polypeptide(L)' 'LIEKYNIKDKVELILEKGYIILKPISRPRKDWDKAFKAMNENGEDQLLFNDVFEDENLEEWN' A
#
# COMPACT_ATOMS: atom_id res chain seq x y z
N LEU A 1 4.44 27.84 6.68
CA LEU A 1 2.95 27.77 6.60
C LEU A 1 2.47 26.35 6.27
N ILE A 2 3.05 25.68 5.25
CA ILE A 2 2.70 24.31 4.83
C ILE A 2 2.98 23.24 5.90
N GLU A 3 4.07 23.37 6.66
CA GLU A 3 4.44 22.42 7.74
C GLU A 3 3.35 22.25 8.82
N LYS A 4 2.54 23.29 9.07
CA LYS A 4 1.44 23.24 10.05
C LYS A 4 0.35 22.23 9.67
N TYR A 5 0.28 21.84 8.40
CA TYR A 5 -0.72 20.91 7.87
C TYR A 5 -0.19 19.47 7.75
N ASN A 6 1.00 19.18 8.29
CA ASN A 6 1.64 17.86 8.28
C ASN A 6 1.77 17.25 6.87
N ILE A 7 1.89 18.12 5.86
CA ILE A 7 2.17 17.75 4.48
C ILE A 7 3.65 17.42 4.40
N LYS A 8 3.97 16.16 4.12
CA LYS A 8 5.35 15.67 3.97
C LYS A 8 5.66 15.42 2.49
N ASP A 9 5.26 14.27 1.99
CA ASP A 9 5.79 13.77 0.71
C ASP A 9 4.73 13.71 -0.41
N LYS A 10 3.44 13.58 -0.05
CA LYS A 10 2.33 13.46 -1.00
C LYS A 10 1.10 14.22 -0.50
N VAL A 11 0.33 14.78 -1.44
CA VAL A 11 -0.95 15.48 -1.21
C VAL A 11 -1.99 15.07 -2.24
N GLU A 12 -3.25 15.02 -1.82
CA GLU A 12 -4.39 14.95 -2.75
C GLU A 12 -4.69 16.37 -3.23
N LEU A 13 -4.84 16.53 -4.54
CA LEU A 13 -5.13 17.80 -5.18
C LEU A 13 -6.51 17.74 -5.85
N ILE A 14 -7.39 18.65 -5.47
CA ILE A 14 -8.72 18.78 -6.05
C ILE A 14 -8.80 20.15 -6.72
N LEU A 15 -9.13 20.17 -8.01
CA LEU A 15 -9.40 21.41 -8.74
C LEU A 15 -10.84 21.85 -8.51
N GLU A 16 -10.99 23.09 -8.04
CA GLU A 16 -12.27 23.78 -7.95
C GLU A 16 -12.23 25.03 -8.84
N LYS A 17 -13.40 25.62 -9.11
CA LYS A 17 -13.45 26.86 -9.89
C LYS A 17 -12.78 28.00 -9.11
N GLY A 18 -11.57 28.37 -9.53
CA GLY A 18 -10.83 29.52 -9.01
C GLY A 18 -9.87 29.20 -7.86
N TYR A 19 -9.77 27.95 -7.41
CA TYR A 19 -8.79 27.53 -6.40
C TYR A 19 -8.48 26.03 -6.47
N ILE A 20 -7.43 25.62 -5.77
CA ILE A 20 -7.08 24.21 -5.55
C ILE A 20 -7.17 23.89 -4.07
N ILE A 21 -7.68 22.70 -3.75
CA ILE A 21 -7.66 22.16 -2.39
C ILE A 21 -6.49 21.17 -2.31
N LEU A 22 -5.59 21.40 -1.35
CA LEU A 22 -4.51 20.47 -1.01
C LEU A 22 -4.85 19.77 0.29
N LYS A 23 -5.04 18.44 0.25
CA LYS A 23 -5.25 17.64 1.45
C LYS A 23 -4.01 16.80 1.75
N PRO A 24 -3.56 16.74 3.01
CA PRO A 24 -2.52 15.78 3.39
C PRO A 24 -3.06 14.37 3.15
N ILE A 25 -2.31 13.53 2.44
CA ILE A 25 -2.68 12.12 2.30
C ILE A 25 -2.25 11.40 3.58
N SER A 26 -3.10 10.53 4.10
CA SER A 26 -2.63 9.51 5.05
C SER A 26 -1.50 8.74 4.38
N ARG A 27 -0.41 8.46 5.11
CA ARG A 27 0.69 7.64 4.59
C ARG A 27 0.10 6.35 3.99
N PRO A 28 0.32 6.06 2.69
CA PRO A 28 -0.10 4.79 2.12
C PRO A 28 0.44 3.66 3.01
N ARG A 29 -0.39 2.64 3.27
CA ARG A 29 -0.02 1.48 4.10
C ARG A 29 0.36 1.82 5.54
N LYS A 30 -0.23 2.88 6.10
CA LYS A 30 -0.10 3.18 7.53
C LYS A 30 -0.50 1.96 8.35
N ASP A 31 0.34 1.57 9.30
CA ASP A 31 0.16 0.43 10.21
C ASP A 31 0.20 -0.97 9.54
N TRP A 32 0.59 -1.07 8.27
CA TRP A 32 0.80 -2.39 7.63
C TRP A 32 1.88 -3.21 8.35
N ASP A 33 2.92 -2.58 8.87
CA ASP A 33 3.95 -3.26 9.67
C ASP A 33 3.34 -4.05 10.85
N LYS A 34 2.38 -3.45 11.56
CA LYS A 34 1.68 -4.10 12.67
C LYS A 34 0.71 -5.17 12.18
N ALA A 35 -0.05 -4.89 11.12
CA ALA A 35 -1.01 -5.83 10.57
C ALA A 35 -0.32 -7.10 10.04
N PHE A 36 0.78 -6.96 9.30
CA PHE A 36 1.57 -8.09 8.81
C PHE A 36 2.26 -8.85 9.94
N LYS A 37 2.73 -8.16 10.98
CA LYS A 37 3.25 -8.82 12.18
C LYS A 37 2.20 -9.68 12.85
N ALA A 38 0.98 -9.16 13.05
CA ALA A 38 -0.12 -9.91 13.64
C ALA A 38 -0.55 -11.10 12.76
N MET A 39 -0.60 -10.90 11.43
CA MET A 39 -0.90 -11.96 10.47
C MET A 39 0.09 -13.12 10.57
N ASN A 40 1.39 -12.84 10.64
CA ASN A 40 2.43 -13.85 10.85
C ASN A 40 2.37 -14.49 12.25
N GLU A 41 2.12 -13.71 13.32
CA GLU A 41 1.95 -14.24 14.68
C GLU A 41 0.74 -15.20 14.78
N ASN A 42 -0.32 -14.93 14.03
CA ASN A 42 -1.52 -15.77 13.96
C ASN A 42 -1.38 -16.94 12.95
N GLY A 43 -0.31 -16.99 12.14
CA GLY A 43 -0.15 -17.96 11.06
C GLY A 43 -1.15 -17.78 9.90
N GLU A 44 -1.68 -16.57 9.72
CA GLU A 44 -2.64 -16.20 8.67
C GLU A 44 -1.97 -15.83 7.34
N ASP A 45 -0.64 -15.82 7.31
CA ASP A 45 0.19 -15.46 6.15
C ASP A 45 0.60 -16.67 5.28
N GLN A 46 0.02 -17.84 5.57
CA GLN A 46 0.30 -19.07 4.83
C GLN A 46 -0.44 -19.11 3.49
N LEU A 47 0.20 -19.71 2.49
CA LEU A 47 -0.40 -19.92 1.18
C LEU A 47 -1.57 -20.91 1.29
N LEU A 48 -2.70 -20.58 0.64
CA LEU A 48 -3.88 -21.45 0.60
C LEU A 48 -3.75 -22.59 -0.43
N PHE A 49 -2.87 -22.42 -1.41
CA PHE A 49 -2.53 -23.37 -2.45
C PHE A 49 -1.07 -23.18 -2.86
N ASN A 50 -0.49 -24.15 -3.58
CA ASN A 50 0.89 -24.06 -4.00
C ASN A 50 1.11 -22.83 -4.91
N ASP A 51 2.26 -22.17 -4.76
CA ASP A 51 2.67 -21.01 -5.57
C ASP A 51 3.07 -21.39 -7.01
N VAL A 52 2.81 -22.63 -7.41
CA VAL A 52 3.10 -23.19 -8.72
C VAL A 52 1.86 -23.92 -9.19
N PHE A 53 1.40 -23.62 -10.40
CA PHE A 53 0.30 -24.36 -11.02
C PHE A 53 0.80 -25.70 -11.57
N GLU A 54 -0.07 -26.71 -11.58
CA GLU A 54 0.31 -28.06 -12.06
C GLU A 54 0.76 -28.08 -13.52
N ASP A 55 0.27 -27.14 -14.33
CA ASP A 55 0.55 -26.96 -15.75
C ASP A 55 1.53 -25.80 -16.03
N GLU A 56 2.15 -25.24 -14.99
CA GLU A 56 3.09 -24.14 -15.16
C GLU A 56 4.39 -24.62 -15.83
N ASN A 57 4.67 -24.08 -17.02
CA ASN A 57 5.92 -24.34 -17.72
C ASN A 57 6.96 -23.25 -17.40
N LEU A 58 7.85 -23.53 -16.46
CA LEU A 58 8.94 -22.63 -16.07
C LEU A 58 10.12 -22.61 -17.06
N GLU A 59 10.13 -23.49 -18.06
CA GLU A 59 11.21 -23.54 -19.06
C GLU A 59 11.22 -22.31 -19.99
N GLU A 60 10.12 -21.58 -20.12
CA GLU A 60 10.04 -20.36 -20.94
C GLU A 60 10.87 -19.19 -20.39
N TRP A 61 11.34 -19.29 -19.15
CA TRP A 61 12.09 -18.24 -18.44
C TRP A 61 13.58 -18.59 -18.24
N ASN A 62 14.06 -19.69 -18.83
CA ASN A 62 15.48 -20.12 -18.79
C ASN A 62 16.33 -19.56 -19.93
#